data_AF-A0A1D2R6T1-F1
#
_entry.id   AF-A0A1D2R6T1-F1
#
_cell.length_a   1.000
_cell.length_b   1.000
_cell.length_c   1.000
_cell.angle_alpha   90.00
_cell.angle_beta   90.00
_cell.angle_gamma   90.00
#
_symmetry.space_group_name_H-M   'P 1'
#
loop_
_entity.id
_entity.type
_entity.pdbx_description
1 polymer ?
#
loop_
_entity_poly.entity_id
_entity_poly.type
_entity_poly.pdbx_seq_one_letter_code
_entity_poly.pdbx_strand_id
1 'polypeptide(L)'
;MKNEQKNMEQKTKILTGIGILVLIILIGGWLIWNGQVFPEIPDKYKRPLYCEEDGGCKIIGGCCSFCTSVNKFHDYIECSQRVCIDYGECQPEDYTAKCIDNKCVAEPAKQQVAITTDKIEYEQGEAVKITITNNLGHSIVPHARSDDYSVYYGENYGIGFIERFKNGTWSKIEPLWRCGNSCFAECKYKSSFEPGEERVFEWNQTRFACDKSNFSEKVEKAGAGRHRISSDVWVSEKEGYEIIYSNEFMIKSCEDSDPRYCEHDGDCVCEQSKGCFMGNKNYYENCINESRKSSWMCLDMCTQELCGCINNKCDCGHGFA
;
A
#
# COMPACT_ATOMS: atom_id res chain seq x y z
N MET A 1 -6.25 69.54 -41.69
CA MET A 1 -5.19 68.78 -42.38
C MET A 1 -3.77 69.03 -41.85
N LYS A 2 -3.13 70.22 -41.96
CA LYS A 2 -1.74 70.41 -41.46
C LYS A 2 -1.53 70.18 -39.95
N ASN A 3 -2.53 70.50 -39.11
CA ASN A 3 -2.44 70.26 -37.66
C ASN A 3 -2.64 68.79 -37.27
N GLU A 4 -3.38 68.00 -38.05
CA GLU A 4 -3.58 66.57 -37.78
C GLU A 4 -2.34 65.75 -38.14
N GLN A 5 -1.65 66.14 -39.21
CA GLN A 5 -0.42 65.48 -39.65
C GLN A 5 0.72 65.66 -38.62
N LYS A 6 0.82 66.84 -37.99
CA LYS A 6 1.80 67.11 -36.93
C LYS A 6 1.51 66.33 -35.63
N ASN A 7 0.23 66.07 -35.35
CA ASN A 7 -0.19 65.30 -34.17
C ASN A 7 0.10 63.79 -34.35
N MET A 8 -0.07 63.26 -35.57
CA MET A 8 0.30 61.86 -35.84
C MET A 8 1.80 61.60 -35.74
N GLU A 9 2.66 62.48 -36.26
CA GLU A 9 4.12 62.31 -36.11
C GLU A 9 4.58 62.33 -34.66
N GLN A 10 3.95 63.16 -33.82
CA GLN A 10 4.30 63.25 -32.40
C GLN A 10 3.86 61.99 -31.63
N LYS A 11 2.68 61.43 -31.94
CA LYS A 11 2.20 60.18 -31.33
C LYS A 11 3.06 58.98 -31.72
N THR A 12 3.50 58.89 -32.98
CA THR A 12 4.39 57.81 -33.44
C THR A 12 5.74 57.87 -32.75
N LYS A 13 6.31 59.07 -32.53
CA LYS A 13 7.58 59.22 -31.81
C LYS A 13 7.50 58.76 -30.34
N ILE A 14 6.39 59.05 -29.67
CA ILE A 14 6.17 58.62 -28.27
C ILE A 14 6.03 57.09 -28.18
N LEU A 15 5.23 56.49 -29.07
CA LEU A 15 5.05 55.03 -29.12
C LEU A 15 6.37 54.30 -29.40
N THR A 16 7.17 54.81 -30.32
CA THR A 16 8.47 54.20 -30.64
C THR A 16 9.44 54.28 -29.46
N GLY A 17 9.45 55.40 -28.73
CA GLY A 17 10.29 55.57 -27.54
C GLY A 17 9.93 54.60 -26.40
N ILE A 18 8.62 54.41 -26.15
CA ILE A 18 8.14 53.47 -25.13
C ILE A 18 8.49 52.03 -25.51
N GLY A 19 8.33 51.66 -26.78
CA GLY A 19 8.67 50.31 -27.26
C GLY A 19 10.13 49.93 -27.04
N ILE A 20 11.06 50.86 -27.31
CA ILE A 20 12.50 50.63 -27.09
C ILE A 20 12.82 50.48 -25.59
N LEU A 21 12.20 51.29 -24.73
CA LEU A 21 12.43 51.23 -23.29
C LEU A 21 11.97 49.87 -22.70
N VAL A 22 10.80 49.39 -23.10
CA VAL A 22 10.26 48.09 -22.66
C VAL A 22 11.15 46.94 -23.12
N LEU A 23 11.67 47.00 -24.36
CA LEU A 23 12.57 45.98 -24.89
C LEU A 23 13.88 45.90 -24.08
N ILE A 24 14.45 47.05 -23.70
CA ILE A 24 15.67 47.10 -22.88
C ILE A 24 15.42 46.50 -21.49
N ILE A 25 14.28 46.79 -20.87
CA ILE A 25 13.92 46.25 -19.55
C ILE A 25 13.72 44.73 -19.62
N LEU A 26 13.07 44.22 -20.67
CA LEU A 26 12.86 42.77 -20.83
C LEU A 26 14.17 42.02 -21.08
N ILE A 27 15.05 42.54 -21.94
CA ILE A 27 16.35 41.91 -22.22
C ILE A 27 17.27 42.00 -21.00
N GLY A 28 17.34 43.17 -20.34
CA GLY A 28 18.15 43.37 -19.14
C GLY A 28 17.65 42.53 -17.96
N GLY A 29 16.34 42.48 -17.75
CA GLY A 29 15.72 41.65 -16.71
C GLY A 29 15.95 40.16 -16.93
N TRP A 30 15.87 39.68 -18.17
CA TRP A 30 16.15 38.28 -18.49
C TRP A 30 17.61 37.89 -18.25
N LEU A 31 18.57 38.76 -18.61
CA LEU A 31 19.99 38.52 -18.35
C LEU A 31 20.32 38.51 -16.84
N ILE A 32 19.74 39.42 -16.06
CA ILE A 32 19.93 39.45 -14.61
C ILE A 32 19.30 38.22 -13.95
N TRP A 33 18.12 37.80 -14.41
CA TRP A 33 17.42 36.66 -13.84
C TRP A 33 18.15 35.34 -14.16
N ASN A 34 18.62 35.14 -15.39
CA ASN A 34 19.44 33.97 -15.73
C ASN A 34 20.78 33.95 -14.98
N GLY A 35 21.36 35.11 -14.66
CA GLY A 35 22.60 35.20 -13.89
C GLY A 35 22.46 34.90 -12.40
N GLN A 36 21.25 35.02 -11.83
CA GLN A 36 21.01 34.86 -10.39
C GLN A 36 20.28 33.58 -9.99
N VAL A 37 19.53 32.92 -10.89
CA VAL A 37 18.61 31.85 -10.47
C VAL A 37 19.28 30.47 -10.37
N PHE A 38 20.43 30.24 -11.01
CA PHE A 38 21.16 28.99 -10.81
C PHE A 38 22.65 29.27 -10.72
N PRO A 39 23.24 29.41 -9.50
CA PRO A 39 24.68 29.22 -9.39
C PRO A 39 24.99 27.87 -10.03
N GLU A 40 25.80 27.87 -11.09
CA GLU A 40 26.38 26.64 -11.61
C GLU A 40 27.05 25.96 -10.44
N ILE A 41 26.45 24.85 -10.00
CA ILE A 41 27.04 24.00 -8.98
C ILE A 41 28.42 23.64 -9.52
N PRO A 42 29.52 24.12 -8.90
CA PRO A 42 30.85 23.92 -9.45
C PRO A 42 31.07 22.43 -9.69
N ASP A 43 31.69 22.02 -10.81
CA ASP A 43 31.77 20.59 -11.18
C ASP A 43 32.39 19.69 -10.08
N LYS A 44 33.16 20.25 -9.14
CA LYS A 44 33.62 19.54 -7.93
C LYS A 44 32.48 19.08 -7.00
N TYR A 45 31.26 19.54 -7.21
CA TYR A 45 30.03 19.18 -6.51
C TYR A 45 29.03 18.42 -7.41
N LYS A 46 29.25 18.36 -8.74
CA LYS A 46 28.62 17.35 -9.61
C LYS A 46 29.38 16.04 -9.45
N ARG A 47 29.18 15.40 -8.29
CA ARG A 47 29.83 14.11 -8.00
C ARG A 47 28.93 12.97 -8.43
N PRO A 48 29.51 11.89 -8.96
CA PRO A 48 28.75 10.72 -9.35
C PRO A 48 27.96 10.21 -8.14
N LEU A 49 26.63 10.17 -8.25
CA LEU A 49 25.74 9.44 -7.32
C LEU A 49 25.92 7.91 -7.42
N TYR A 50 27.08 7.48 -7.90
CA TYR A 50 27.37 6.13 -8.29
C TYR A 50 28.26 5.49 -7.23
N CYS A 51 27.84 4.34 -6.73
CA CYS A 51 28.68 3.44 -5.95
C CYS A 51 29.29 2.42 -6.91
N GLU A 52 30.52 1.96 -6.63
CA GLU A 52 31.17 0.89 -7.41
C GLU A 52 31.07 -0.47 -6.70
N GLU A 53 30.93 -0.46 -5.37
CA GLU A 53 30.83 -1.63 -4.51
C GLU A 53 30.08 -1.29 -3.21
N ASP A 54 29.55 -2.29 -2.51
CA ASP A 54 28.76 -2.14 -1.27
C ASP A 54 29.50 -1.31 -0.20
N GLY A 55 30.82 -1.47 -0.11
CA GLY A 55 31.67 -0.74 0.83
C GLY A 55 31.66 0.79 0.61
N GLY A 56 31.24 1.25 -0.57
CA GLY A 56 31.06 2.65 -0.91
C GLY A 56 29.74 3.24 -0.42
N CYS A 57 28.82 2.45 0.11
CA CYS A 57 27.54 2.92 0.64
C CYS A 57 27.55 2.97 2.18
N LYS A 58 26.81 3.93 2.75
CA LYS A 58 26.57 4.07 4.19
C LYS A 58 25.15 4.55 4.42
N ILE A 59 24.52 4.04 5.48
CA ILE A 59 23.23 4.56 5.92
C ILE A 59 23.49 5.75 6.81
N ILE A 60 22.87 6.86 6.45
CA ILE A 60 22.86 8.05 7.29
C ILE A 60 21.44 8.16 7.83
N GLY A 61 21.32 8.18 9.16
CA GLY A 61 20.06 8.53 9.83
C GLY A 61 19.69 9.96 9.44
N GLY A 62 18.69 10.11 8.58
CA GLY A 62 18.18 11.41 8.15
C GLY A 62 17.07 11.90 9.08
N CYS A 63 16.94 13.22 9.23
CA CYS A 63 15.92 13.85 10.09
C CYS A 63 14.46 13.58 9.69
N CYS A 64 14.20 13.00 8.51
CA CYS A 64 12.85 12.76 7.99
C CYS A 64 12.73 11.29 7.57
N SER A 65 12.15 10.45 8.45
CA SER A 65 11.37 9.20 8.24
C SER A 65 11.82 8.13 7.21
N PHE A 66 12.93 8.32 6.51
CA PHE A 66 13.43 7.45 5.46
C PHE A 66 14.92 7.22 5.70
N CYS A 67 15.30 5.96 5.87
CA CYS A 67 16.69 5.55 5.87
C CYS A 67 17.27 5.82 4.48
N THR A 68 18.11 6.84 4.35
CA THR A 68 18.74 7.17 3.07
C THR A 68 20.12 6.55 3.06
N SER A 69 20.36 5.62 2.14
CA SER A 69 21.69 5.13 1.85
C SER A 69 22.40 6.09 0.90
N VAL A 70 23.54 6.62 1.32
CA VAL A 70 24.36 7.53 0.51
C VAL A 70 25.74 6.93 0.30
N ASN A 71 26.45 7.45 -0.70
CA ASN A 71 27.85 7.11 -0.91
C ASN A 71 28.71 7.68 0.25
N LYS A 72 29.64 6.89 0.80
CA LYS A 72 30.51 7.22 1.95
C LYS A 72 31.25 8.55 1.83
N PHE A 73 31.45 9.06 0.63
CA PHE A 73 32.08 10.37 0.41
C PHE A 73 31.16 11.58 0.71
N HIS A 74 29.92 11.35 1.16
CA HIS A 74 28.94 12.37 1.54
C HIS A 74 28.79 12.47 3.07
N ASP A 75 29.84 12.90 3.78
CA ASP A 75 29.79 13.07 5.25
C ASP A 75 29.16 14.41 5.71
N TYR A 76 28.56 15.21 4.82
CA TYR A 76 27.96 16.50 5.19
C TYR A 76 26.70 16.78 4.36
N ILE A 77 25.57 16.24 4.80
CA ILE A 77 24.26 16.84 4.55
C ILE A 77 23.81 17.41 5.89
N GLU A 78 24.11 18.68 6.14
CA GLU A 78 23.43 19.41 7.20
C GLU A 78 21.94 19.40 6.85
N CYS A 79 21.15 18.62 7.59
CA CYS A 79 19.69 18.71 7.56
C CYS A 79 19.29 20.09 8.08
N SER A 80 19.27 21.08 7.19
CA SER A 80 18.80 22.42 7.50
C SER A 80 17.28 22.38 7.74
N GLN A 81 16.89 22.20 9.00
CA GLN A 81 15.65 22.68 9.61
C GLN A 81 14.39 22.69 8.73
N ARG A 82 13.99 21.54 8.16
CA ARG A 82 12.59 21.33 7.76
C ARG A 82 11.91 20.45 8.79
N VAL A 83 10.83 21.00 9.35
CA VAL A 83 9.92 20.37 10.31
C VAL A 83 9.51 19.00 9.78
N CYS A 84 10.08 17.93 10.35
CA CYS A 84 9.61 16.57 10.12
C CYS A 84 8.57 16.30 11.21
N ILE A 85 7.34 16.01 10.78
CA ILE A 85 6.21 15.71 11.68
C ILE A 85 6.35 14.23 12.07
N ASP A 86 6.67 13.99 13.35
CA ASP A 86 6.39 12.81 14.17
C ASP A 86 6.19 11.46 13.43
N TYR A 87 7.27 10.88 12.91
CA TYR A 87 7.34 9.47 12.50
C TYR A 87 8.72 8.90 12.89
N GLY A 88 8.73 7.70 13.45
CA GLY A 88 9.85 7.10 14.21
C GLY A 88 11.25 7.22 13.59
N GLU A 89 12.25 7.30 14.48
CA GLU A 89 13.66 7.41 14.12
C GLU A 89 14.15 6.16 13.37
N CYS A 90 14.76 6.34 12.20
CA CYS A 90 15.48 5.26 11.52
C CYS A 90 16.75 4.93 12.31
N GLN A 91 16.81 3.75 12.94
CA GLN A 91 18.03 3.24 13.54
C GLN A 91 18.93 2.66 12.43
N PRO A 92 20.16 3.17 12.22
CA PRO A 92 21.06 2.67 11.17
C PRO A 92 21.40 1.18 11.26
N GLU A 93 21.16 0.59 12.43
CA GLU A 93 21.37 -0.83 12.77
C GLU A 93 20.40 -1.76 12.03
N ASP A 94 19.22 -1.23 11.64
CA ASP A 94 18.14 -2.01 11.04
C ASP A 94 18.32 -2.27 9.54
N TYR A 95 19.34 -1.66 8.93
CA TYR A 95 19.52 -1.66 7.49
C TYR A 95 20.99 -1.83 7.11
N THR A 96 21.24 -2.54 6.01
CA THR A 96 22.52 -2.58 5.30
C THR A 96 22.40 -1.81 3.99
N ALA A 97 23.34 -0.90 3.71
CA ALA A 97 23.38 -0.27 2.41
C ALA A 97 24.15 -1.16 1.42
N LYS A 98 23.54 -1.44 0.27
CA LYS A 98 24.17 -2.14 -0.85
C LYS A 98 24.26 -1.25 -2.08
N CYS A 99 25.20 -1.56 -2.95
CA CYS A 99 25.32 -0.94 -4.25
C CYS A 99 24.61 -1.80 -5.31
N ILE A 100 23.48 -1.32 -5.83
CA ILE A 100 22.71 -1.99 -6.89
C ILE A 100 22.58 -1.05 -8.07
N ASP A 101 23.05 -1.47 -9.24
CA ASP A 101 23.05 -0.68 -10.48
C ASP A 101 23.67 0.71 -10.32
N ASN A 102 24.82 0.76 -9.64
CA ASN A 102 25.51 1.99 -9.26
C ASN A 102 24.65 2.93 -8.39
N LYS A 103 23.69 2.42 -7.61
CA LYS A 103 22.92 3.23 -6.65
C LYS A 103 22.99 2.58 -5.28
N CYS A 104 23.18 3.40 -4.24
CA CYS A 104 23.05 2.90 -2.89
C CYS A 104 21.57 2.64 -2.59
N VAL A 105 21.25 1.40 -2.24
CA VAL A 105 19.93 0.93 -1.82
C VAL A 105 20.04 0.46 -0.38
N ALA A 106 19.17 0.94 0.49
CA ALA A 106 19.03 0.39 1.84
C ALA A 106 18.24 -0.92 1.76
N GLU A 107 18.88 -2.03 2.13
CA GLU A 107 18.21 -3.30 2.39
C GLU A 107 18.07 -3.47 3.90
N PRO A 108 17.00 -4.10 4.41
CA PRO A 108 16.93 -4.50 5.81
C PRO A 108 18.17 -5.32 6.19
N ALA A 109 18.76 -5.06 7.35
CA ALA A 109 19.85 -5.87 7.84
C ALA A 109 19.36 -7.31 7.93
N LYS A 110 20.11 -8.25 7.32
CA LYS A 110 19.74 -9.68 7.25
C LYS A 110 19.48 -10.34 8.61
N GLN A 111 19.67 -9.66 9.73
CA GLN A 111 19.40 -10.16 11.08
C GLN A 111 18.10 -9.58 11.64
N GLN A 112 16.99 -9.74 10.92
CA GLN A 112 15.68 -9.40 11.45
C GLN A 112 14.65 -10.46 11.07
N VAL A 113 13.65 -10.60 11.93
CA VAL A 113 12.44 -11.33 11.59
C VAL A 113 11.70 -10.54 10.51
N ALA A 114 11.44 -11.16 9.37
CA ALA A 114 10.77 -10.53 8.25
C ALA A 114 9.35 -11.07 8.11
N ILE A 115 8.39 -10.17 7.90
CA ILE A 115 7.04 -10.52 7.44
C ILE A 115 6.86 -9.90 6.06
N THR A 116 6.48 -10.69 5.07
CA THR A 116 6.25 -10.18 3.71
C THR A 116 4.96 -10.74 3.14
N THR A 117 4.35 -9.98 2.25
CA THR A 117 3.28 -10.47 1.38
C THR A 117 3.81 -10.67 -0.04
N ASP A 118 3.18 -11.55 -0.81
CA ASP A 118 3.60 -11.82 -2.19
C ASP A 118 3.31 -10.66 -3.15
N LYS A 119 2.34 -9.79 -2.82
CA LYS A 119 1.94 -8.62 -3.62
C LYS A 119 1.64 -7.42 -2.72
N ILE A 120 1.58 -6.24 -3.34
CA ILE A 120 1.15 -4.99 -2.69
C ILE A 120 -0.30 -4.62 -3.00
N GLU A 121 -0.94 -5.30 -3.95
CA GLU A 121 -2.34 -5.09 -4.34
C GLU A 121 -3.01 -6.43 -4.58
N TYR A 122 -4.24 -6.57 -4.07
CA TYR A 122 -5.08 -7.76 -4.16
C TYR A 122 -6.51 -7.38 -4.54
N GLU A 123 -7.18 -8.23 -5.32
CA GLU A 123 -8.61 -8.13 -5.54
C GLU A 123 -9.39 -8.67 -4.33
N GLN A 124 -10.65 -8.26 -4.16
CA GLN A 124 -11.47 -8.75 -3.06
C GLN A 124 -11.71 -10.26 -3.18
N GLY A 125 -11.33 -11.01 -2.14
CA GLY A 125 -11.44 -12.46 -2.09
C GLY A 125 -10.22 -13.23 -2.60
N GLU A 126 -9.24 -12.54 -3.19
CA GLU A 126 -7.94 -13.11 -3.54
C GLU A 126 -7.17 -13.54 -2.27
N ALA A 127 -6.54 -14.71 -2.29
CA ALA A 127 -5.75 -15.17 -1.17
C ALA A 127 -4.47 -14.34 -1.01
N VAL A 128 -4.20 -13.84 0.19
CA VAL A 128 -2.95 -13.15 0.53
C VAL A 128 -1.96 -14.20 1.03
N LYS A 129 -0.84 -14.36 0.32
CA LYS A 129 0.24 -15.26 0.76
C LYS A 129 1.22 -14.47 1.62
N ILE A 130 1.40 -14.93 2.85
CA ILE A 130 2.15 -14.24 3.90
C ILE A 130 3.32 -15.13 4.30
N THR A 131 4.54 -14.59 4.23
CA THR A 131 5.76 -15.32 4.57
C THR A 131 6.39 -14.69 5.80
N ILE A 132 6.66 -15.51 6.82
CA ILE A 132 7.39 -15.12 8.02
C ILE A 132 8.71 -15.88 8.04
N THR A 133 9.81 -15.14 8.12
CA THR A 133 11.16 -15.71 8.14
C THR A 133 11.92 -15.22 9.36
N ASN A 134 12.46 -16.14 10.16
CA ASN A 134 13.36 -15.79 11.26
C ASN A 134 14.81 -15.75 10.74
N ASN A 135 15.32 -14.57 10.40
CA ASN A 135 16.72 -14.43 9.98
C ASN A 135 17.70 -14.17 11.13
N LEU A 136 17.25 -14.29 12.38
CA LEU A 136 18.13 -14.15 13.54
C LEU A 136 18.97 -15.41 13.76
N GLY A 137 20.08 -15.26 14.47
CA GLY A 137 20.94 -16.37 14.88
C GLY A 137 20.37 -17.21 16.03
N HIS A 138 19.18 -16.86 16.53
CA HIS A 138 18.51 -17.52 17.65
C HIS A 138 17.01 -17.67 17.39
N SER A 139 16.36 -18.59 18.12
CA SER A 139 14.93 -18.86 17.97
C SER A 139 14.09 -17.74 18.56
N ILE A 140 12.98 -17.39 17.91
CA ILE A 140 12.01 -16.41 18.42
C ILE A 140 10.73 -17.12 18.85
N VAL A 141 10.00 -16.50 19.79
CA VAL A 141 8.69 -17.00 20.22
C VAL A 141 7.68 -15.88 20.03
N PRO A 142 6.69 -16.04 19.12
CA PRO A 142 5.59 -15.10 19.00
C PRO A 142 4.86 -15.00 20.33
N HIS A 143 4.62 -13.77 20.76
CA HIS A 143 3.91 -13.48 21.98
C HIS A 143 2.43 -13.79 21.81
N ALA A 144 2.02 -14.96 22.29
CA ALA A 144 0.63 -15.20 22.63
C ALA A 144 0.36 -14.52 23.98
N ARG A 145 0.04 -13.23 23.98
CA ARG A 145 -0.24 -12.44 25.20
C ARG A 145 -1.42 -13.06 25.95
N SER A 146 -1.15 -13.85 26.99
CA SER A 146 -2.16 -14.47 27.87
C SER A 146 -2.10 -13.92 29.30
N ASP A 147 -1.46 -12.77 29.49
CA ASP A 147 -1.15 -12.21 30.80
C ASP A 147 -2.40 -11.72 31.54
N ASP A 148 -3.50 -11.49 30.81
CA ASP A 148 -4.82 -11.21 31.40
C ASP A 148 -5.67 -12.49 31.42
N TYR A 149 -5.45 -13.33 32.44
CA TYR A 149 -6.21 -14.57 32.67
C TYR A 149 -7.73 -14.36 32.83
N SER A 150 -8.23 -13.12 32.84
CA SER A 150 -9.65 -12.80 33.03
C SER A 150 -10.44 -12.57 31.73
N VAL A 151 -9.77 -12.52 30.58
CA VAL A 151 -10.37 -12.32 29.26
C VAL A 151 -9.51 -13.18 28.32
N TYR A 152 -9.97 -14.25 27.67
CA TYR A 152 -10.73 -14.23 26.44
C TYR A 152 -11.10 -15.69 26.10
N TYR A 153 -12.38 -16.05 26.24
CA TYR A 153 -12.95 -16.94 25.26
C TYR A 153 -12.89 -16.18 23.94
N GLY A 154 -11.95 -16.53 23.08
CA GLY A 154 -12.09 -16.33 21.66
C GLY A 154 -11.17 -15.40 20.89
N GLU A 155 -9.96 -15.21 21.40
CA GLU A 155 -8.85 -14.68 20.60
C GLU A 155 -7.95 -15.85 20.24
N ASN A 156 -8.16 -16.42 19.05
CA ASN A 156 -7.22 -17.38 18.49
C ASN A 156 -5.84 -16.71 18.44
N TYR A 157 -4.91 -17.21 19.25
CA TYR A 157 -3.54 -16.71 19.30
C TYR A 157 -2.84 -17.03 17.98
N GLY A 158 -2.79 -16.03 17.11
CA GLY A 158 -2.03 -16.08 15.87
C GLY A 158 -0.59 -15.69 16.11
N ILE A 159 0.31 -16.20 15.26
CA ILE A 159 1.71 -15.75 15.17
C ILE A 159 1.81 -14.24 14.89
N GLY A 160 0.75 -13.62 14.37
CA GLY A 160 0.58 -12.19 14.22
C GLY A 160 -0.89 -11.83 13.99
N PHE A 161 -1.16 -10.58 13.70
CA PHE A 161 -2.47 -10.03 13.39
C PHE A 161 -2.44 -9.30 12.06
N ILE A 162 -3.51 -9.46 11.28
CA ILE A 162 -3.82 -8.61 10.16
C ILE A 162 -4.43 -7.34 10.71
N GLU A 163 -3.88 -6.20 10.31
CA GLU A 163 -4.33 -4.87 10.67
C GLU A 163 -4.91 -4.16 9.44
N ARG A 164 -5.93 -3.33 9.66
CA ARG A 164 -6.51 -2.46 8.65
C ARG A 164 -6.36 -1.01 9.07
N PHE A 165 -5.97 -0.15 8.13
CA PHE A 165 -5.90 1.28 8.35
C PHE A 165 -7.26 1.94 8.07
N LYS A 166 -7.84 2.60 9.07
CA LYS A 166 -9.11 3.33 8.93
C LYS A 166 -9.08 4.56 9.83
N ASN A 167 -9.53 5.72 9.32
CA ASN A 167 -9.63 6.96 10.10
C ASN A 167 -8.30 7.38 10.78
N GLY A 168 -7.16 7.18 10.11
CA GLY A 168 -5.85 7.58 10.65
C GLY A 168 -5.21 6.57 11.59
N THR A 169 -5.88 5.45 11.91
CA THR A 169 -5.40 4.46 12.88
C THR A 169 -5.37 3.05 12.30
N TRP A 170 -4.46 2.23 12.80
CA TRP A 170 -4.39 0.79 12.53
C TRP A 170 -5.22 0.04 13.57
N SER A 171 -6.03 -0.91 13.12
CA SER A 171 -6.82 -1.78 14.00
C SER A 171 -6.62 -3.23 13.62
N LYS A 172 -6.35 -4.10 14.60
CA LYS A 172 -6.29 -5.56 14.42
C LYS A 172 -7.68 -6.05 14.01
N ILE A 173 -7.78 -6.78 12.90
CA ILE A 173 -9.06 -7.27 12.36
C ILE A 173 -9.17 -8.79 12.34
N GLU A 174 -8.05 -9.52 12.30
CA GLU A 174 -8.02 -10.97 12.20
C GLU A 174 -6.65 -11.51 12.63
N PRO A 175 -6.55 -12.59 13.43
CA PRO A 175 -5.27 -13.26 13.66
C PRO A 175 -4.76 -13.96 12.39
N LEU A 176 -3.45 -13.99 12.18
CA LEU A 176 -2.83 -14.62 11.01
C LEU A 176 -3.10 -16.13 10.93
N TRP A 177 -3.28 -16.77 12.07
CA TRP A 177 -3.57 -18.20 12.15
C TRP A 177 -4.55 -18.49 13.30
N ARG A 178 -5.40 -19.49 13.10
CA ARG A 178 -6.36 -19.98 14.10
C ARG A 178 -6.15 -21.46 14.36
N CYS A 179 -6.31 -21.86 15.63
CA CYS A 179 -6.38 -23.27 15.99
C CYS A 179 -7.71 -23.92 15.59
N GLY A 180 -8.75 -23.13 15.27
CA GLY A 180 -10.05 -23.63 14.86
C GLY A 180 -10.92 -22.59 14.15
N ASN A 181 -12.07 -23.04 13.65
CA ASN A 181 -13.01 -22.23 12.87
C ASN A 181 -14.00 -21.43 13.74
N SER A 182 -13.67 -21.17 15.00
CA SER A 182 -14.50 -20.37 15.89
C SER A 182 -13.66 -19.29 16.53
N CYS A 183 -14.26 -18.12 16.75
CA CYS A 183 -13.74 -17.10 17.65
C CYS A 183 -13.27 -17.75 18.94
N PHE A 184 -14.18 -18.46 19.62
CA PHE A 184 -14.10 -18.96 20.99
C PHE A 184 -13.23 -20.21 21.18
N ALA A 185 -12.56 -20.68 20.12
CA ALA A 185 -11.67 -21.83 20.21
C ALA A 185 -10.41 -21.49 21.02
N GLU A 186 -10.11 -22.30 22.04
CA GLU A 186 -8.84 -22.24 22.74
C GLU A 186 -7.70 -22.69 21.81
N CYS A 187 -6.61 -21.93 21.82
CA CYS A 187 -5.42 -22.26 21.03
C CYS A 187 -4.24 -22.52 21.95
N LYS A 188 -3.85 -23.80 22.11
CA LYS A 188 -2.65 -24.20 22.86
C LYS A 188 -1.44 -24.30 21.94
N TYR A 189 -1.22 -23.27 21.14
CA TYR A 189 -0.12 -23.26 20.18
C TYR A 189 1.11 -22.65 20.81
N LYS A 190 2.14 -23.49 21.02
CA LYS A 190 3.50 -23.03 21.29
C LYS A 190 4.28 -23.17 19.99
N SER A 191 4.37 -22.11 19.20
CA SER A 191 5.38 -22.03 18.15
C SER A 191 6.60 -21.27 18.64
N SER A 192 7.77 -21.86 18.47
CA SER A 192 8.98 -21.08 18.19
C SER A 192 9.15 -20.96 16.67
N PHE A 193 9.99 -20.03 16.22
CA PHE A 193 10.61 -20.07 14.90
C PHE A 193 12.10 -20.26 15.10
N GLU A 194 12.65 -21.34 14.58
CA GLU A 194 14.09 -21.62 14.67
C GLU A 194 14.91 -20.67 13.76
N PRO A 195 16.23 -20.52 14.00
CA PRO A 195 17.10 -19.74 13.13
C PRO A 195 17.00 -20.20 11.66
N GLY A 196 16.72 -19.27 10.76
CA GLY A 196 16.54 -19.52 9.33
C GLY A 196 15.22 -20.19 8.96
N GLU A 197 14.32 -20.43 9.92
CA GLU A 197 13.00 -21.02 9.63
C GLU A 197 12.12 -20.03 8.85
N GLU A 198 11.45 -20.56 7.83
CA GLU A 198 10.44 -19.87 7.05
C GLU A 198 9.11 -20.59 7.18
N ARG A 199 8.02 -19.85 7.41
CA ARG A 199 6.65 -20.36 7.35
C ARG A 199 5.79 -19.50 6.45
N VAL A 200 4.95 -20.18 5.68
CA VAL A 200 4.02 -19.57 4.74
C VAL A 200 2.59 -19.75 5.25
N PHE A 201 1.83 -18.67 5.25
CA PHE A 201 0.42 -18.61 5.62
C PHE A 201 -0.38 -18.10 4.42
N GLU A 202 -1.64 -18.52 4.34
CA GLU A 202 -2.58 -18.04 3.34
C GLU A 202 -3.82 -17.47 4.03
N TRP A 203 -4.20 -16.26 3.65
CA TRP A 203 -5.38 -15.59 4.19
C TRP A 203 -6.38 -15.26 3.08
N ASN A 204 -7.56 -15.88 3.12
CA ASN A 204 -8.63 -15.72 2.13
C ASN A 204 -9.49 -14.46 2.35
N GLN A 205 -8.90 -13.43 2.96
CA GLN A 205 -9.54 -12.17 3.32
C GLN A 205 -10.83 -12.36 4.16
N THR A 206 -10.89 -13.41 4.97
CA THR A 206 -12.01 -13.67 5.88
C THR A 206 -11.66 -13.21 7.28
N ARG A 207 -12.61 -12.60 7.99
CA ARG A 207 -12.49 -12.27 9.41
C ARG A 207 -13.67 -12.78 10.20
N PHE A 208 -13.47 -13.07 11.47
CA PHE A 208 -14.56 -13.40 12.37
C PHE A 208 -14.94 -12.17 13.21
N ALA A 209 -16.17 -11.69 13.03
CA ALA A 209 -16.80 -10.71 13.91
C ALA A 209 -17.41 -11.44 15.12
N CYS A 210 -16.74 -11.35 16.25
CA CYS A 210 -17.11 -12.04 17.49
C CYS A 210 -17.87 -11.09 18.43
N ASP A 211 -19.06 -11.47 18.89
CA ASP A 211 -19.75 -10.80 19.98
C ASP A 211 -19.68 -11.67 21.25
N LYS A 212 -18.82 -11.25 22.17
CA LYS A 212 -18.61 -11.96 23.43
C LYS A 212 -19.82 -11.91 24.36
N SER A 213 -20.63 -10.85 24.28
CA SER A 213 -21.77 -10.69 25.19
C SER A 213 -22.83 -11.76 24.93
N ASN A 214 -22.97 -12.15 23.66
CA ASN A 214 -23.94 -13.13 23.20
C ASN A 214 -23.31 -14.45 22.74
N PHE A 215 -22.00 -14.61 22.89
CA PHE A 215 -21.25 -15.80 22.42
C PHE A 215 -21.54 -16.14 20.95
N SER A 216 -21.72 -15.11 20.12
CA SER A 216 -22.04 -15.26 18.71
C SER A 216 -20.85 -14.87 17.84
N GLU A 217 -20.78 -15.48 16.67
CA GLU A 217 -19.75 -15.19 15.68
C GLU A 217 -20.37 -15.08 14.29
N LYS A 218 -19.83 -14.18 13.50
CA LYS A 218 -20.16 -14.03 12.09
C LYS A 218 -18.88 -14.01 11.27
N VAL A 219 -18.83 -14.81 10.22
CA VAL A 219 -17.75 -14.75 9.24
C VAL A 219 -18.07 -13.65 8.24
N GLU A 220 -17.14 -12.72 8.07
CA GLU A 220 -17.24 -11.59 7.15
C GLU A 220 -16.00 -11.53 6.27
N LYS A 221 -16.09 -10.83 5.14
CA LYS A 221 -14.92 -10.48 4.35
C LYS A 221 -14.22 -9.26 4.97
N ALA A 222 -12.89 -9.22 4.89
CA ALA A 222 -12.11 -8.03 5.19
C ALA A 222 -12.48 -6.95 4.18
N GLY A 223 -12.88 -5.77 4.67
CA GLY A 223 -13.24 -4.67 3.77
C GLY A 223 -12.00 -4.09 3.09
N ALA A 224 -12.20 -3.59 1.87
CA ALA A 224 -11.17 -2.93 1.06
C ALA A 224 -10.37 -1.83 1.79
N GLY A 225 -9.18 -1.55 1.28
CA GLY A 225 -8.27 -0.51 1.77
C GLY A 225 -6.89 -1.04 2.14
N ARG A 226 -6.14 -0.20 2.88
CA ARG A 226 -4.78 -0.50 3.33
C ARG A 226 -4.77 -1.48 4.49
N HIS A 227 -3.90 -2.48 4.36
CA HIS A 227 -3.67 -3.53 5.34
C HIS A 227 -2.17 -3.72 5.56
N ARG A 228 -1.83 -4.33 6.69
CA ARG A 228 -0.50 -4.85 7.00
C ARG A 228 -0.63 -6.01 8.00
N ILE A 229 0.44 -6.74 8.24
CA ILE A 229 0.54 -7.73 9.31
C ILE A 229 1.44 -7.17 10.40
N SER A 230 1.05 -7.36 11.67
CA SER A 230 1.89 -7.10 12.84
C SER A 230 2.11 -8.38 13.64
N SER A 231 3.28 -8.55 14.24
CA SER A 231 3.56 -9.65 15.16
C SER A 231 4.36 -9.13 16.34
N ASP A 232 3.93 -9.50 17.55
CA ASP A 232 4.66 -9.24 18.78
C ASP A 232 5.59 -10.44 18.99
N VAL A 233 6.91 -10.28 18.91
CA VAL A 233 7.89 -11.37 19.03
C VAL A 233 8.78 -11.19 20.24
N TRP A 234 8.98 -12.24 21.04
CA TRP A 234 9.96 -12.24 22.11
C TRP A 234 11.35 -12.50 21.53
N VAL A 235 12.26 -11.56 21.74
CA VAL A 235 13.67 -11.64 21.33
C VAL A 235 14.51 -11.94 22.56
N SER A 236 15.05 -13.16 22.64
CA SER A 236 15.75 -13.64 23.84
C SER A 236 16.95 -12.79 24.23
N GLU A 237 17.69 -12.26 23.25
CA GLU A 237 18.87 -11.42 23.48
C GLU A 237 18.54 -10.06 24.12
N LYS A 238 17.34 -9.54 23.85
CA LYS A 238 16.88 -8.23 24.36
C LYS A 238 16.04 -8.34 25.63
N GLU A 239 15.72 -9.57 26.06
CA GLU A 239 14.78 -9.87 27.15
C GLU A 239 13.47 -9.07 27.04
N GLY A 240 12.96 -8.93 25.80
CA GLY A 240 11.83 -8.04 25.52
C GLY A 240 11.04 -8.44 24.29
N TYR A 241 9.88 -7.80 24.15
CA TYR A 241 9.01 -7.93 22.98
C TYR A 241 9.30 -6.83 21.98
N GLU A 242 9.37 -7.21 20.71
CA GLU A 242 9.43 -6.28 19.58
C GLU A 242 8.23 -6.48 18.68
N ILE A 243 7.69 -5.37 18.16
CA ILE A 243 6.61 -5.44 17.17
C ILE A 243 7.25 -5.36 15.79
N ILE A 244 7.10 -6.42 15.02
CA ILE A 244 7.52 -6.48 13.63
C ILE A 244 6.30 -6.27 12.71
N TYR A 245 6.52 -5.61 11.58
CA TYR A 245 5.48 -5.31 10.61
C TYR A 245 5.83 -5.87 9.25
N SER A 246 4.81 -6.25 8.47
CA SER A 246 4.97 -6.49 7.05
C SER A 246 5.05 -5.19 6.25
N ASN A 247 5.33 -5.31 4.95
CA ASN A 247 4.94 -4.27 4.00
C ASN A 247 3.43 -4.00 4.05
N GLU A 248 3.04 -2.76 3.73
CA GLU A 248 1.63 -2.43 3.50
C GLU A 248 1.16 -3.05 2.18
N PHE A 249 -0.12 -3.42 2.13
CA PHE A 249 -0.78 -3.88 0.91
C PHE A 249 -2.21 -3.35 0.82
N MET A 250 -2.75 -3.36 -0.39
CA MET A 250 -4.09 -2.88 -0.72
C MET A 250 -5.01 -4.04 -1.05
N ILE A 251 -6.21 -4.05 -0.47
CA ILE A 251 -7.33 -4.84 -0.99
C ILE A 251 -8.22 -3.86 -1.75
N LYS A 252 -8.37 -4.05 -3.06
CA LYS A 252 -9.19 -3.16 -3.88
C LYS A 252 -10.66 -3.29 -3.51
N SER A 253 -11.38 -2.18 -3.63
CA SER A 253 -12.82 -2.24 -3.49
C SER A 253 -13.42 -2.94 -4.70
N CYS A 254 -14.53 -3.62 -4.48
CA CYS A 254 -15.38 -4.14 -5.54
C CYS A 254 -15.75 -3.04 -6.57
N GLU A 255 -15.89 -1.79 -6.13
CA GLU A 255 -16.23 -0.67 -7.02
C GLU A 255 -15.11 -0.29 -8.01
N ASP A 256 -13.85 -0.64 -7.70
CA ASP A 256 -12.69 -0.32 -8.55
C ASP A 256 -12.45 -1.36 -9.65
N SER A 257 -13.00 -2.57 -9.50
CA SER A 257 -13.04 -3.56 -10.57
C SER A 257 -14.15 -3.18 -11.54
N ASP A 258 -13.83 -2.80 -12.78
CA ASP A 258 -14.86 -2.51 -13.79
C ASP A 258 -15.72 -3.78 -13.89
N PRO A 259 -17.00 -3.74 -13.48
CA PRO A 259 -17.85 -4.92 -13.49
C PRO A 259 -17.89 -5.51 -14.90
N ARG A 260 -17.56 -4.75 -15.94
CA ARG A 260 -17.67 -5.20 -17.32
C ARG A 260 -16.66 -6.24 -17.82
N TYR A 261 -15.73 -6.75 -17.00
CA TYR A 261 -14.73 -7.71 -17.49
C TYR A 261 -14.76 -9.03 -16.71
N CYS A 262 -15.09 -10.12 -17.41
CA CYS A 262 -14.89 -11.51 -16.95
C CYS A 262 -13.58 -12.05 -17.56
N GLU A 263 -12.78 -12.81 -16.82
CA GLU A 263 -11.59 -13.48 -17.36
C GLU A 263 -11.95 -14.74 -18.15
N HIS A 264 -13.00 -15.46 -17.71
CA HIS A 264 -13.53 -16.64 -18.38
C HIS A 264 -15.06 -16.57 -18.56
N ASP A 265 -15.58 -17.25 -19.59
CA ASP A 265 -17.02 -17.31 -19.90
C ASP A 265 -17.86 -17.85 -18.72
N GLY A 266 -17.30 -18.76 -17.91
CA GLY A 266 -17.95 -19.32 -16.73
C GLY A 266 -18.05 -18.36 -15.54
N ASP A 267 -17.35 -17.23 -15.62
CA ASP A 267 -17.35 -16.19 -14.60
C ASP A 267 -18.37 -15.09 -14.90
N CYS A 268 -19.16 -15.16 -15.96
CA CYS A 268 -20.20 -14.16 -16.17
C CYS A 268 -21.54 -14.61 -15.54
N VAL A 269 -22.27 -13.68 -14.92
CA VAL A 269 -23.60 -13.95 -14.33
C VAL A 269 -24.70 -13.42 -15.23
N CYS A 270 -25.50 -14.33 -15.77
CA CYS A 270 -26.73 -14.01 -16.50
C CYS A 270 -27.96 -14.16 -15.58
N GLU A 271 -28.59 -13.04 -15.20
CA GLU A 271 -29.90 -13.03 -14.53
C GLU A 271 -31.02 -12.87 -15.56
N GLN A 272 -31.94 -13.85 -15.65
CA GLN A 272 -33.06 -13.82 -16.61
C GLN A 272 -33.98 -12.60 -16.46
N SER A 273 -34.10 -12.02 -15.25
CA SER A 273 -35.01 -10.89 -14.98
C SER A 273 -34.44 -9.51 -15.30
N LYS A 274 -33.12 -9.39 -15.53
CA LYS A 274 -32.44 -8.10 -15.71
C LYS A 274 -31.45 -8.07 -16.87
N GLY A 275 -31.40 -9.15 -17.64
CA GLY A 275 -30.38 -9.36 -18.67
C GLY A 275 -29.06 -9.81 -18.06
N CYS A 276 -28.10 -10.12 -18.92
CA CYS A 276 -26.78 -10.49 -18.45
C CYS A 276 -26.00 -9.27 -18.01
N PHE A 277 -25.43 -9.35 -16.80
CA PHE A 277 -24.48 -8.37 -16.34
C PHE A 277 -23.10 -8.86 -16.75
N MET A 278 -22.35 -8.01 -17.46
CA MET A 278 -20.91 -8.19 -17.47
C MET A 278 -20.48 -8.02 -16.01
N GLY A 279 -19.90 -9.06 -15.41
CA GLY A 279 -19.62 -9.13 -13.99
C GLY A 279 -19.11 -10.49 -13.59
N ASN A 280 -17.93 -10.53 -12.96
CA ASN A 280 -17.33 -11.74 -12.40
C ASN A 280 -18.33 -12.44 -11.43
N LYS A 281 -18.50 -13.75 -11.57
CA LYS A 281 -19.44 -14.57 -10.80
C LYS A 281 -19.08 -14.57 -9.33
N ASN A 282 -17.78 -14.62 -9.02
CA ASN A 282 -17.30 -14.43 -7.66
C ASN A 282 -17.61 -13.02 -7.13
N TYR A 283 -17.58 -11.98 -7.97
CA TYR A 283 -18.02 -10.64 -7.58
C TYR A 283 -19.51 -10.64 -7.22
N TYR A 284 -20.35 -11.23 -8.07
CA TYR A 284 -21.80 -11.29 -7.83
C TYR A 284 -22.17 -12.08 -6.57
N GLU A 285 -21.57 -13.26 -6.40
CA GLU A 285 -21.82 -14.17 -5.27
C GLU A 285 -21.31 -13.61 -3.93
N ASN A 286 -20.26 -12.78 -3.93
CA ASN A 286 -19.73 -12.16 -2.72
C ASN A 286 -20.36 -10.79 -2.41
N CYS A 287 -20.74 -9.99 -3.40
CA CYS A 287 -21.21 -8.61 -3.18
C CYS A 287 -22.71 -8.48 -2.91
N ILE A 288 -23.55 -9.38 -3.45
CA ILE A 288 -25.02 -9.27 -3.33
C ILE A 288 -25.59 -10.10 -2.16
N ASN A 289 -24.77 -10.95 -1.55
CA ASN A 289 -25.21 -11.99 -0.61
C ASN A 289 -25.68 -11.50 0.77
N GLU A 290 -25.41 -10.25 1.17
CA GLU A 290 -25.84 -9.75 2.50
C GLU A 290 -27.09 -8.86 2.50
N SER A 291 -27.41 -8.15 1.40
CA SER A 291 -28.50 -7.16 1.41
C SER A 291 -29.82 -7.64 0.82
N ARG A 292 -29.87 -8.79 0.14
CA ARG A 292 -31.06 -9.22 -0.63
C ARG A 292 -31.71 -10.55 -0.23
N LYS A 293 -31.23 -11.23 0.81
CA LYS A 293 -31.82 -12.50 1.29
C LYS A 293 -33.25 -12.39 1.85
N SER A 294 -33.77 -11.19 2.13
CA SER A 294 -35.13 -11.01 2.66
C SER A 294 -36.20 -10.70 1.61
N SER A 295 -35.84 -10.59 0.33
CA SER A 295 -36.84 -10.37 -0.73
C SER A 295 -37.35 -11.70 -1.27
N TRP A 296 -38.54 -12.11 -0.82
CA TRP A 296 -39.32 -13.24 -1.33
C TRP A 296 -39.57 -13.20 -2.86
N MET A 297 -39.23 -12.11 -3.56
CA MET A 297 -39.36 -11.99 -5.02
C MET A 297 -38.25 -12.70 -5.82
N CYS A 298 -37.12 -13.08 -5.21
CA CYS A 298 -36.01 -13.67 -5.99
C CYS A 298 -36.14 -15.18 -6.25
N LEU A 299 -36.98 -15.92 -5.51
CA LEU A 299 -36.98 -17.39 -5.59
C LEU A 299 -37.98 -17.98 -6.61
N ASP A 300 -39.01 -17.23 -7.02
CA ASP A 300 -40.17 -17.82 -7.72
C ASP A 300 -40.20 -17.59 -9.24
N MET A 301 -39.14 -17.02 -9.83
CA MET A 301 -39.14 -16.60 -11.25
C MET A 301 -38.00 -17.16 -12.13
N CYS A 302 -37.18 -18.09 -11.63
CA CYS A 302 -35.97 -18.56 -12.31
C CYS A 302 -36.18 -19.83 -13.15
N THR A 303 -37.04 -19.83 -14.18
CA THR A 303 -37.27 -21.04 -15.02
C THR A 303 -37.27 -20.86 -16.54
N GLN A 304 -36.67 -19.83 -17.17
CA GLN A 304 -36.65 -19.75 -18.66
C GLN A 304 -35.31 -19.33 -19.32
N GLU A 305 -34.64 -20.32 -19.92
CA GLU A 305 -33.32 -20.31 -20.61
C GLU A 305 -33.19 -19.37 -21.83
N LEU A 306 -32.77 -18.10 -21.67
CA LEU A 306 -32.74 -17.16 -22.83
C LEU A 306 -31.46 -16.32 -23.07
N CYS A 307 -30.36 -16.51 -22.34
CA CYS A 307 -29.07 -15.86 -22.68
C CYS A 307 -27.87 -16.79 -22.47
N GLY A 308 -26.80 -16.59 -23.25
CA GLY A 308 -25.54 -17.34 -23.15
C GLY A 308 -24.30 -16.45 -23.13
N CYS A 309 -23.18 -16.99 -22.64
CA CYS A 309 -21.89 -16.30 -22.65
C CYS A 309 -21.07 -16.73 -23.87
N ILE A 310 -20.55 -15.76 -24.65
CA ILE A 310 -19.77 -15.99 -25.87
C ILE A 310 -18.59 -15.00 -25.91
N ASN A 311 -17.35 -15.51 -25.89
CA ASN A 311 -16.10 -14.72 -25.99
C ASN A 311 -15.91 -13.67 -24.88
N ASN A 312 -16.09 -14.07 -23.62
CA ASN A 312 -16.05 -13.25 -22.42
C ASN A 312 -17.05 -12.09 -22.46
N LYS A 313 -18.14 -12.25 -23.21
CA LYS A 313 -19.23 -11.28 -23.37
C LYS A 313 -20.55 -12.02 -23.33
N CYS A 314 -21.52 -11.43 -22.65
CA CYS A 314 -22.86 -11.99 -22.65
C CYS A 314 -23.59 -11.65 -23.95
N ASP A 315 -24.09 -12.68 -24.64
CA ASP A 315 -24.87 -12.56 -25.86
C ASP A 315 -26.30 -13.04 -25.57
N CYS A 316 -27.21 -12.08 -25.45
CA CYS A 316 -28.64 -12.33 -25.46
C CYS A 316 -29.08 -12.17 -26.91
N GLY A 317 -29.24 -13.29 -27.63
CA GLY A 317 -29.48 -13.28 -29.07
C GLY A 317 -30.57 -12.30 -29.49
N HIS A 318 -30.32 -11.54 -30.55
CA HIS A 318 -31.21 -10.54 -31.19
C HIS A 318 -32.45 -11.18 -31.85
N GLY A 319 -33.20 -11.99 -31.11
CA GLY A 319 -34.21 -12.88 -31.63
C GLY A 319 -35.64 -12.55 -31.28
N PHE A 320 -35.97 -11.44 -30.61
CA PHE A 320 -37.38 -11.07 -30.35
C PHE A 320 -37.57 -9.55 -30.31
N ALA A 321 -38.23 -9.03 -31.35
CA ALA A 321 -38.90 -7.73 -31.37
C ALA A 321 -40.31 -7.88 -30.82
#